data_AF-A0A3Q2R2P1-F1
#
_entry.id   AF-A0A3Q2R2P1-F1
#
_cell.length_a   1.000
_cell.length_b   1.000
_cell.length_c   1.000
_cell.angle_alpha   90.00
_cell.angle_beta   90.00
_cell.angle_gamma   90.00
#
_symmetry.space_group_name_H-M   'P 1'
#
loop_
_entity.id
_entity.type
_entity.pdbx_description
1 polymer ?
#
loop_
_entity_poly.entity_id
_entity_poly.type
_entity_poly.pdbx_seq_one_letter_code
_entity_poly.pdbx_strand_id
1 'polypeptide(L)'
;MLRNVFIDISHILRTKCMDQKAVCAGCHRPIRDRFLLRVSDGLWHEECVRCAACGDPLRNSCFLRDRKLFCRRDYADLFAVRCGRCAEAISPAELVMRAGAAAFHLRCFTCKVCSCRLQTGDRCVLREGQLLCAREDYHQALASPASSDTGIQFGCSMPLLFRENAQRDVEI
;
A
#
# COMPACT_ATOMS: atom_id res chain seq x y z
N MET A 1 -35.95 1.09 -8.29
CA MET A 1 -35.95 2.55 -8.50
C MET A 1 -34.55 3.05 -8.23
N LEU A 2 -33.82 3.33 -9.32
CA LEU A 2 -32.39 3.61 -9.35
C LEU A 2 -32.14 5.07 -8.94
N ARG A 3 -31.32 5.29 -7.92
CA ARG A 3 -30.76 6.61 -7.61
C ARG A 3 -29.24 6.55 -7.76
N ASN A 4 -28.82 6.74 -9.01
CA ASN A 4 -27.70 7.58 -9.44
C ASN A 4 -26.74 8.01 -8.32
N VAL A 5 -25.63 7.28 -8.20
CA VAL A 5 -24.52 7.56 -7.28
C VAL A 5 -23.58 8.57 -7.95
N PHE A 6 -23.94 9.85 -7.87
CA PHE A 6 -23.09 10.99 -8.23
C PHE A 6 -22.67 11.69 -6.93
N ILE A 7 -21.36 11.62 -6.63
CA ILE A 7 -20.58 12.33 -5.58
C ILE A 7 -21.42 13.17 -4.58
N ASP A 8 -21.66 12.65 -3.37
CA ASP A 8 -22.43 13.33 -2.31
C ASP A 8 -21.60 13.52 -1.03
N ILE A 9 -21.46 14.77 -0.59
CA ILE A 9 -20.80 15.25 0.64
C ILE A 9 -21.61 14.77 1.84
N SER A 10 -21.51 13.48 2.17
CA SER A 10 -22.42 12.84 3.13
C SER A 10 -21.74 12.22 4.35
N HIS A 11 -20.41 12.11 4.44
CA HIS A 11 -19.79 11.50 5.62
C HIS A 11 -18.62 12.26 6.29
N ILE A 12 -18.35 13.52 5.90
CA ILE A 12 -17.89 14.52 6.88
C ILE A 12 -19.10 15.12 7.56
N LEU A 13 -19.49 14.55 8.70
CA LEU A 13 -20.52 15.17 9.51
C LEU A 13 -19.95 16.47 10.10
N ARG A 14 -20.37 17.63 9.56
CA ARG A 14 -20.24 18.92 10.25
C ARG A 14 -21.18 18.92 11.45
N THR A 15 -20.71 18.35 12.54
CA THR A 15 -21.47 18.32 13.79
C THR A 15 -21.34 19.67 14.48
N LYS A 16 -22.46 20.21 14.98
CA LYS A 16 -22.42 21.34 15.93
C LYS A 16 -21.81 20.85 17.23
N CYS A 17 -20.81 21.55 17.75
CA CYS A 17 -20.18 21.20 19.02
C CYS A 17 -21.18 21.37 20.19
N MET A 18 -21.84 20.29 20.60
CA MET A 18 -22.66 20.23 21.81
C MET A 18 -21.78 19.79 22.99
N ASP A 19 -21.01 20.73 23.53
CA ASP A 19 -20.39 20.75 24.86
C ASP A 19 -19.57 19.53 25.38
N GLN A 20 -19.22 18.57 24.52
CA GLN A 20 -18.30 17.48 24.88
C GLN A 20 -16.91 17.73 24.31
N LYS A 21 -15.87 17.37 25.08
CA LYS A 21 -14.42 17.52 24.81
C LYS A 21 -13.99 16.86 23.49
N ALA A 22 -14.33 17.47 22.35
CA ALA A 22 -13.83 17.08 21.04
C ALA A 22 -12.35 17.51 20.95
N VAL A 23 -11.44 16.55 20.78
CA VAL A 23 -10.00 16.84 20.62
C VAL A 23 -9.59 16.50 19.20
N CYS A 24 -8.88 17.41 18.55
CA CYS A 24 -8.41 17.21 17.19
C CYS A 24 -7.35 16.09 17.15
N ALA A 25 -7.55 15.09 16.31
CA ALA A 25 -6.61 13.99 16.11
C ALA A 25 -5.28 14.42 15.47
N GLY A 26 -5.26 15.54 14.73
CA GLY A 26 -4.07 16.08 14.08
C GLY A 26 -3.21 16.97 14.97
N CYS A 27 -3.82 17.92 15.69
CA CYS A 27 -3.07 18.89 16.51
C CYS A 27 -3.20 18.67 18.03
N HIS A 28 -3.99 17.69 18.46
CA HIS A 28 -4.23 17.33 19.87
C HIS A 28 -4.80 18.46 20.75
N ARG A 29 -5.31 19.53 20.14
CA ARG A 29 -5.98 20.64 20.82
C ARG A 29 -7.50 20.44 20.85
N PRO A 30 -8.21 20.95 21.87
CA PRO A 30 -9.66 20.90 21.92
C PRO A 30 -10.25 21.73 20.77
N ILE A 31 -11.24 21.15 20.08
CA ILE A 31 -11.99 21.77 19.00
C ILE A 31 -13.03 22.69 19.61
N ARG A 32 -12.83 24.00 19.40
CA ARG A 32 -13.78 25.05 19.82
C ARG A 32 -14.53 25.66 18.64
N ASP A 33 -14.27 25.15 17.43
CA ASP A 33 -14.88 25.62 16.21
C ASP A 33 -16.39 25.36 16.21
N ARG A 34 -17.12 26.21 15.49
CA ARG A 34 -18.57 26.03 15.28
C ARG A 34 -18.88 24.70 14.58
N PHE A 35 -17.97 24.23 13.75
CA PHE A 35 -18.08 23.01 12.97
C PHE A 35 -16.79 22.21 13.10
N LEU A 36 -16.92 20.90 13.21
CA LEU A 36 -15.82 19.95 13.18
C LEU A 36 -15.94 19.00 12.01
N LEU A 37 -14.84 18.37 11.61
CA LEU A 37 -14.83 17.33 10.59
C LEU A 37 -14.59 15.98 11.28
N ARG A 38 -15.37 14.97 10.92
CA ARG A 38 -15.14 13.58 11.35
C ARG A 38 -14.52 12.82 10.19
N VAL A 39 -13.34 12.23 10.42
CA VAL A 39 -12.62 11.42 9.42
C VAL A 39 -12.34 10.07 10.07
N SER A 40 -12.99 9.02 9.56
CA SER A 40 -13.05 7.70 10.22
C SER A 40 -13.61 7.83 11.65
N ASP A 41 -12.82 7.45 12.65
CA ASP A 41 -13.15 7.55 14.07
C ASP A 41 -12.54 8.79 14.75
N GLY A 42 -11.80 9.64 14.01
CA GLY A 42 -11.13 10.83 14.54
C GLY A 42 -11.90 12.13 14.26
N LEU A 43 -11.73 13.11 15.14
CA LEU A 43 -12.26 14.47 14.98
C LEU A 43 -11.13 15.42 14.56
N TRP A 44 -11.42 16.36 13.68
CA TRP A 44 -10.44 17.27 13.09
C TRP A 44 -10.99 18.68 12.95
N HIS A 45 -10.13 19.69 13.12
CA HIS A 45 -10.45 21.04 12.68
C HIS A 45 -10.51 21.10 11.17
N GLU A 46 -11.28 22.04 10.61
CA GLU A 46 -11.32 22.29 9.16
C GLU A 46 -9.92 22.61 8.60
N GLU A 47 -9.13 23.39 9.36
CA GLU A 47 -7.76 23.71 9.00
C GLU A 47 -6.76 22.56 9.18
N CYS A 48 -7.07 21.56 10.01
CA CYS A 48 -6.17 20.45 10.30
C CYS A 48 -6.33 19.28 9.31
N VAL A 49 -7.37 19.28 8.48
CA VAL A 49 -7.57 18.28 7.43
C VAL A 49 -6.71 18.62 6.21
N ARG A 50 -5.43 18.29 6.32
CA ARG A 50 -4.38 18.58 5.32
C ARG A 50 -3.49 17.38 5.11
N CYS A 51 -2.90 17.28 3.92
CA CYS A 51 -1.90 16.28 3.64
C CYS A 51 -0.65 16.50 4.51
N ALA A 52 -0.19 15.48 5.22
CA ALA A 52 1.02 15.55 6.03
C ALA A 52 2.31 15.65 5.18
N ALA A 53 2.24 15.34 3.88
CA ALA A 53 3.38 15.41 2.97
C ALA A 53 3.44 16.76 2.23
N CYS A 54 2.40 17.13 1.48
CA CYS A 54 2.39 18.40 0.74
C CYS A 54 1.78 19.61 1.49
N GLY A 55 1.03 19.40 2.58
CA GLY A 55 0.32 20.48 3.30
C GLY A 55 -1.00 20.94 2.66
N ASP A 56 -1.35 20.40 1.49
CA ASP A 56 -2.57 20.79 0.78
C ASP A 56 -3.84 20.40 1.57
N PRO A 57 -4.89 21.25 1.56
CA PRO A 57 -6.16 20.92 2.19
C PRO A 57 -6.87 19.76 1.47
N LEU A 58 -7.35 18.79 2.24
CA LEU A 58 -8.00 17.59 1.71
C LEU A 58 -9.51 17.83 1.67
N ARG A 59 -10.08 17.93 0.46
CA ARG A 59 -11.49 18.34 0.25
C ARG A 59 -12.42 17.20 -0.15
N ASN A 60 -11.91 16.20 -0.87
CA ASN A 60 -12.75 15.19 -1.56
C ASN A 60 -12.47 13.75 -1.10
N SER A 61 -11.22 13.43 -0.78
CA SER A 61 -10.81 12.11 -0.29
C SER A 61 -9.42 12.21 0.34
N CYS A 62 -9.15 11.35 1.30
CA CYS A 62 -7.84 11.22 1.93
C CYS A 62 -7.57 9.77 2.31
N PHE A 63 -6.30 9.54 2.64
CA PHE A 63 -5.84 8.27 3.17
C PHE A 63 -5.33 8.51 4.58
N LEU A 64 -5.86 7.76 5.55
CA LEU A 64 -5.40 7.80 6.94
C LEU A 64 -4.38 6.70 7.17
N ARG A 65 -3.15 7.08 7.53
CA ARG A 65 -2.08 6.14 7.88
C ARG A 65 -1.23 6.69 9.02
N ASP A 66 -0.97 5.87 10.03
CA ASP A 66 -0.21 6.26 11.23
C ASP A 66 -0.72 7.56 11.87
N ARG A 67 -2.05 7.71 11.91
CA ARG A 67 -2.78 8.90 12.40
C ARG A 67 -2.52 10.19 11.60
N LYS A 68 -1.94 10.10 10.41
CA LYS A 68 -1.70 11.21 9.49
C LYS A 68 -2.58 11.07 8.26
N LEU A 69 -3.05 12.20 7.74
CA LEU A 69 -3.84 12.25 6.53
C LEU A 69 -2.94 12.52 5.33
N PHE A 70 -3.18 11.84 4.23
CA PHE A 70 -2.44 11.99 2.98
C PHE A 70 -3.39 12.20 1.81
N CYS A 71 -2.96 12.99 0.82
CA CYS A 71 -3.65 13.08 -0.46
C CYS A 71 -3.39 11.81 -1.29
N ARG A 72 -4.22 11.56 -2.30
CA ARG A 72 -4.07 10.39 -3.19
C ARG A 72 -2.68 10.30 -3.82
N ARG A 73 -2.14 11.43 -4.29
CA ARG A 73 -0.83 11.48 -4.96
C ARG A 73 0.27 11.07 -4.00
N ASP A 74 0.42 11.81 -2.90
CA ASP A 74 1.52 11.58 -1.96
C ASP A 74 1.38 10.23 -1.26
N TYR A 75 0.15 9.75 -1.02
CA TYR A 75 -0.06 8.41 -0.50
C TYR A 75 0.42 7.33 -1.47
N ALA A 76 0.09 7.46 -2.76
CA ALA A 76 0.58 6.55 -3.78
C ALA A 76 2.11 6.63 -3.90
N ASP A 77 2.69 7.83 -3.88
CA ASP A 77 4.14 7.97 -4.06
C ASP A 77 4.94 7.40 -2.88
N LEU A 78 4.48 7.66 -1.65
CA LEU A 78 5.16 7.27 -0.40
C LEU A 78 4.91 5.81 -0.02
N PHE A 79 3.73 5.28 -0.31
CA PHE A 79 3.30 3.97 0.19
C PHE A 79 2.93 2.96 -0.91
N ALA A 80 3.14 3.29 -2.19
CA ALA A 80 2.97 2.30 -3.25
C ALA A 80 3.88 1.10 -3.02
N VAL A 81 3.29 -0.08 -3.18
CA VAL A 81 4.07 -1.30 -3.32
C VAL A 81 4.72 -1.30 -4.70
N ARG A 82 6.04 -1.38 -4.70
CA ARG A 82 6.85 -1.41 -5.91
C ARG A 82 7.24 -2.82 -6.27
N CYS A 83 7.27 -3.10 -7.56
CA CYS A 83 7.74 -4.37 -8.07
C CYS A 83 9.23 -4.53 -7.74
N GLY A 84 9.60 -5.64 -7.08
CA GLY A 84 10.99 -5.92 -6.72
C GLY A 84 11.96 -6.04 -7.90
N ARG A 85 11.45 -6.10 -9.14
CA ARG A 85 12.28 -6.17 -10.36
C ARG A 85 12.35 -4.87 -11.15
N CYS A 86 11.21 -4.26 -11.51
CA CYS A 86 11.22 -3.02 -12.31
C CYS A 86 11.14 -1.74 -11.47
N ALA A 87 10.97 -1.84 -10.15
CA ALA A 87 10.81 -0.72 -9.23
C ALA A 87 9.61 0.22 -9.51
N GLU A 88 8.77 -0.11 -10.50
CA GLU A 88 7.51 0.58 -10.76
C GLU A 88 6.45 0.22 -9.72
N ALA A 89 5.55 1.16 -9.45
CA ALA A 89 4.40 0.93 -8.58
C ALA A 89 3.44 -0.09 -9.20
N ILE A 90 3.01 -1.06 -8.38
CA ILE A 90 2.03 -2.05 -8.76
C ILE A 90 0.63 -1.49 -8.48
N SER A 91 -0.27 -1.55 -9.46
CA SER A 91 -1.66 -1.15 -9.27
C SER A 91 -2.39 -2.11 -8.30
N PRO A 92 -3.26 -1.60 -7.40
CA PRO A 92 -4.12 -2.45 -6.55
C PRO A 92 -5.03 -3.39 -7.34
N ALA A 93 -5.35 -3.04 -8.60
CA ALA A 93 -6.15 -3.86 -9.49
C ALA A 93 -5.33 -4.92 -10.25
N GLU A 94 -4.00 -4.86 -10.21
CA GLU A 94 -3.13 -5.82 -10.93
C GLU A 94 -2.90 -7.08 -10.10
N LEU A 95 -2.88 -8.23 -10.78
CA LEU A 95 -2.45 -9.50 -10.18
C LEU A 95 -0.94 -9.49 -9.96
N VAL A 96 -0.50 -9.97 -8.80
CA VAL A 96 0.92 -10.04 -8.45
C VAL A 96 1.37 -11.43 -8.04
N MET A 97 2.65 -11.70 -8.27
CA MET A 97 3.36 -12.81 -7.66
C MET A 97 4.09 -12.31 -6.41
N ARG A 98 4.11 -13.11 -5.35
CA ARG A 98 4.89 -12.83 -4.14
C ARG A 98 5.97 -13.88 -3.95
N ALA A 99 7.17 -13.41 -3.60
CA ALA A 99 8.27 -14.26 -3.13
C ALA A 99 8.78 -13.65 -1.82
N GLY A 100 8.60 -14.37 -0.70
CA GLY A 100 8.82 -13.81 0.63
C GLY A 100 7.98 -12.55 0.87
N ALA A 101 8.63 -11.45 1.27
CA ALA A 101 8.00 -10.15 1.50
C ALA A 101 7.88 -9.29 0.22
N ALA A 102 8.52 -9.68 -0.89
CA ALA A 102 8.55 -8.89 -2.11
C ALA A 102 7.37 -9.24 -3.04
N ALA A 103 6.86 -8.22 -3.72
CA ALA A 103 5.81 -8.33 -4.74
C ALA A 103 6.37 -8.05 -6.14
N PHE A 104 5.82 -8.72 -7.14
CA PHE A 104 6.24 -8.59 -8.53
C PHE A 104 5.05 -8.61 -9.47
N HIS A 105 5.10 -7.80 -10.54
CA HIS A 105 4.17 -7.97 -11.66
C HIS A 105 4.30 -9.39 -12.24
N LEU A 106 3.21 -9.94 -12.77
CA LEU A 106 3.23 -11.25 -13.44
C LEU A 106 4.24 -11.30 -14.60
N ARG A 107 4.39 -10.19 -15.34
CA ARG A 107 5.38 -10.05 -16.42
C ARG A 107 6.82 -9.96 -15.89
N CYS A 108 7.00 -9.47 -14.68
CA CYS A 108 8.30 -9.27 -14.06
C CYS A 108 8.79 -10.51 -13.30
N PHE A 109 7.90 -11.45 -12.99
CA PHE A 109 8.21 -12.67 -12.24
C PHE A 109 8.94 -13.71 -13.12
N THR A 110 10.18 -13.39 -13.50
CA THR A 110 11.05 -14.24 -14.31
C THR A 110 12.41 -14.37 -13.65
N CYS A 111 13.06 -15.50 -13.85
CA CYS A 111 14.42 -15.69 -13.36
C CYS A 111 15.40 -14.73 -14.04
N LYS A 112 16.33 -14.16 -13.27
CA LYS A 112 17.32 -13.19 -13.73
C LYS A 112 18.27 -13.76 -14.78
N VAL A 113 18.52 -15.07 -14.74
CA VAL A 113 19.53 -15.74 -15.59
C VAL A 113 18.91 -16.33 -16.86
N CYS A 114 17.97 -17.28 -16.73
CA CYS A 114 17.30 -17.89 -17.90
C CYS A 114 16.25 -16.96 -18.55
N SER A 115 15.85 -15.87 -17.88
CA SER A 115 14.67 -15.05 -18.25
C SER A 115 13.35 -15.83 -18.34
N CYS A 116 13.33 -17.08 -17.87
CA CYS A 116 12.15 -17.93 -17.88
C CYS A 116 11.12 -17.45 -16.85
N ARG A 117 9.84 -17.41 -17.25
CA ARG A 117 8.74 -17.01 -16.38
C ARG A 117 8.45 -18.12 -15.38
N LEU A 118 8.46 -17.76 -14.11
CA LEU A 118 8.15 -18.67 -13.01
C LEU A 118 6.63 -18.72 -12.84
N GLN A 119 6.05 -19.91 -12.78
CA GLN A 119 4.62 -20.12 -12.58
C GLN A 119 4.34 -20.65 -11.19
N THR A 120 3.06 -20.66 -10.80
CA THR A 120 2.62 -21.28 -9.56
C THR A 120 3.15 -22.72 -9.46
N GLY A 121 3.73 -23.06 -8.31
CA GLY A 121 4.29 -24.39 -8.08
C GLY A 121 5.75 -24.54 -8.50
N ASP A 122 6.31 -23.60 -9.27
CA ASP A 122 7.74 -23.58 -9.53
C ASP A 122 8.51 -23.26 -8.26
N ARG A 123 9.68 -23.90 -8.13
CA ARG A 123 10.64 -23.58 -7.08
C ARG A 123 11.49 -22.40 -7.53
N CYS A 124 11.55 -21.37 -6.70
CA CYS A 124 12.37 -20.20 -6.95
C CYS A 124 13.15 -19.79 -5.70
N VAL A 125 14.24 -19.07 -5.92
CA VAL A 125 15.06 -18.47 -4.86
C VAL A 125 15.04 -16.96 -5.06
N LEU A 126 14.75 -16.21 -4.00
CA LEU A 126 14.88 -14.76 -3.98
C LEU A 126 16.19 -14.40 -3.26
N ARG A 127 17.18 -13.89 -3.98
CA ARG A 127 18.44 -13.38 -3.42
C ARG A 127 18.63 -11.92 -3.78
N GLU A 128 18.79 -11.05 -2.77
CA GLU A 128 19.00 -9.61 -2.97
C GLU A 128 17.95 -8.95 -3.91
N GLY A 129 16.69 -9.39 -3.86
CA GLY A 129 15.62 -8.91 -4.75
C GLY A 129 15.61 -9.56 -6.15
N GLN A 130 16.55 -10.45 -6.46
CA GLN A 130 16.64 -11.17 -7.72
C GLN A 130 15.97 -12.55 -7.62
N LEU A 131 15.04 -12.81 -8.53
CA LEU A 131 14.40 -14.12 -8.66
C LEU A 131 15.31 -15.05 -9.48
N LEU A 132 15.52 -16.26 -8.96
CA LEU A 132 16.27 -17.33 -9.60
C LEU A 132 15.39 -18.58 -9.66
N CYS A 133 15.42 -19.31 -10.77
CA CYS A 133 14.72 -20.59 -10.89
C CYS A 133 15.54 -21.70 -10.24
N ALA A 134 14.88 -22.73 -9.70
CA ALA A 134 15.54 -23.86 -9.04
C ALA A 134 16.15 -24.90 -10.01
N ARG A 135 16.49 -24.51 -11.25
CA ARG A 135 17.11 -25.45 -12.19
C ARG A 135 18.57 -25.71 -11.77
N GLU A 136 18.92 -26.98 -11.58
CA GLU A 136 20.23 -27.44 -11.09
C GLU A 136 21.41 -26.78 -11.83
N ASP A 137 21.30 -26.63 -13.15
CA ASP A 137 22.37 -26.19 -14.04
C ASP A 137 22.91 -24.78 -13.72
N TYR A 138 22.10 -23.93 -13.10
CA TYR A 138 22.44 -22.53 -12.82
C TYR A 138 22.86 -22.26 -11.37
N HIS A 139 22.50 -23.14 -10.42
CA HIS A 139 22.93 -23.00 -9.03
C HIS A 139 24.41 -23.34 -8.84
N GLN A 140 24.99 -24.18 -9.71
CA GLN A 140 26.41 -24.53 -9.68
C GLN A 140 27.33 -23.36 -10.08
N ALA A 141 26.86 -22.40 -10.87
CA ALA A 141 27.67 -21.23 -11.27
C ALA A 141 27.79 -20.15 -10.18
N LEU A 142 26.98 -20.22 -9.12
CA LEU A 142 27.00 -19.28 -7.98
C LEU A 142 27.51 -19.93 -6.68
N ALA A 143 27.72 -21.24 -6.67
CA ALA A 143 28.29 -21.98 -5.55
C ALA A 143 29.82 -21.98 -5.61
N SER A 144 30.44 -20.84 -5.28
CA SER A 144 31.78 -20.88 -4.70
C SER A 144 31.68 -21.45 -3.28
N PRO A 145 32.58 -22.33 -2.81
CA PRO A 145 32.44 -23.07 -1.56
C PRO A 145 32.69 -22.24 -0.28
N ALA A 146 32.46 -20.92 -0.29
CA ALA A 146 32.77 -20.06 0.84
C ALA A 146 31.78 -18.88 1.00
N SER A 147 30.50 -19.16 1.25
CA SER A 147 29.67 -18.24 2.03
C SER A 147 28.37 -18.93 2.44
N SER A 148 28.15 -19.01 3.75
CA SER A 148 26.91 -19.36 4.42
C SER A 148 25.83 -18.33 4.10
N ASP A 149 25.28 -18.37 2.89
CA ASP A 149 24.20 -17.49 2.47
C ASP A 149 22.93 -18.33 2.26
N THR A 150 22.04 -18.26 3.26
CA THR A 150 20.76 -18.95 3.29
C THR A 150 19.83 -18.36 2.23
N GLY A 151 19.94 -18.84 0.99
CA GLY A 151 18.92 -18.59 -0.02
C GLY A 151 17.63 -19.27 0.42
N ILE A 152 16.65 -18.50 0.87
CA ILE A 152 15.37 -19.08 1.28
C ILE A 152 14.65 -19.53 0.00
N GLN A 153 14.46 -20.83 -0.12
CA GLN A 153 13.73 -21.45 -1.22
C GLN A 153 12.24 -21.23 -0.99
N PHE A 154 11.58 -20.52 -1.89
CA PHE A 154 10.14 -20.25 -1.82
C PHE A 154 9.42 -21.00 -2.94
N GLY A 155 8.25 -21.54 -2.60
CA GLY A 155 7.27 -21.92 -3.62
C GLY A 155 6.66 -20.66 -4.22
N CYS A 156 6.54 -20.61 -5.54
CA CYS A 156 5.79 -19.54 -6.20
C CYS A 156 4.30 -19.69 -5.85
N SER A 157 3.81 -18.83 -4.95
CA SER A 157 2.40 -18.76 -4.59
C SER A 157 1.56 -18.36 -5.80
N MET A 158 0.29 -18.77 -5.83
CA MET A 158 -0.66 -18.35 -6.87
C MET A 158 -0.68 -16.83 -7.05
N PRO A 159 -0.92 -16.31 -8.28
CA PRO A 159 -1.19 -14.90 -8.50
C PRO A 159 -2.36 -14.49 -7.63
N LEU A 160 -2.13 -13.57 -6.72
CA LEU A 160 -3.19 -12.97 -5.94
C LEU A 160 -3.47 -11.59 -6.53
N LEU A 161 -4.75 -11.20 -6.57
CA LEU A 161 -5.05 -9.77 -6.63
C LEU A 161 -4.32 -9.15 -5.46
N PHE A 162 -3.66 -8.02 -5.69
CA PHE A 162 -3.07 -7.26 -4.62
C PHE A 162 -4.19 -6.71 -3.73
N ARG A 163 -4.78 -7.59 -2.92
CA ARG A 163 -5.63 -7.25 -1.80
C ARG A 163 -4.67 -6.68 -0.77
N GLU A 164 -4.48 -5.37 -0.85
CA GLU A 164 -3.98 -4.57 0.24
C GLU A 164 -4.54 -5.15 1.54
N ASN A 165 -3.65 -5.66 2.38
CA ASN A 165 -4.02 -6.30 3.62
C ASN A 165 -4.62 -5.21 4.50
N ALA A 166 -5.96 -5.13 4.53
CA ALA A 166 -6.78 -4.28 5.39
C ALA A 166 -6.44 -2.76 5.37
N GLN A 167 -6.46 -2.11 4.21
CA GLN A 167 -6.56 -0.64 4.19
C GLN A 167 -8.03 -0.23 4.22
N ARG A 168 -8.46 0.35 5.36
CA ARG A 168 -9.72 1.09 5.40
C ARG A 168 -9.50 2.34 4.57
N ASP A 169 -10.00 2.36 3.35
CA ASP A 169 -10.33 3.60 2.68
C ASP A 169 -11.23 4.38 3.64
N VAL A 170 -10.70 5.47 4.17
CA VAL A 170 -11.51 6.41 4.92
C VAL A 170 -11.98 7.40 3.89
N GLU A 171 -13.12 7.08 3.27
CA GLU A 171 -13.87 8.08 2.52
C GLU A 171 -14.18 9.23 3.49
N ILE A 172 -13.70 10.42 3.14
CA ILE A 172 -13.93 11.64 3.88
C ILE A 172 -15.37 12.08 3.64
#